data_AF-A0A948AWL8-F1
#
_entry.id   AF-A0A948AWL8-F1
#
_cell.length_a   1.000
_cell.length_b   1.000
_cell.length_c   1.000
_cell.angle_alpha   90.00
_cell.angle_beta   90.00
_cell.angle_gamma   90.00
#
_symmetry.space_group_name_H-M   'P 1'
#
loop_
_entity.id
_entity.type
_entity.pdbx_description
1 polymer ?
#
loop_
_entity_poly.entity_id
_entity_poly.type
_entity_poly.pdbx_seq_one_letter_code
_entity_poly.pdbx_strand_id
1 'polypeptide(L)'
;MTNFITNDDADDLKKRLIQLIQKSEELKFLVGFFYFSGIRELYEGLKSNPDTAIKVLVGLNVDRHNFGLIEFADNEQLSDEEKTYKFFESIKKSLNTENFD
;
A
#
# COMPACT_ATOMS: atom_id res chain seq x y z
N MET A 1 -1.01 9.31 25.55
CA MET A 1 -0.30 9.04 24.28
C MET A 1 -1.30 9.15 23.16
N THR A 2 -1.31 10.28 22.46
CA THR A 2 -2.16 10.53 21.29
C THR A 2 -1.36 10.15 20.05
N ASN A 3 -1.44 8.88 19.65
CA ASN A 3 -0.77 8.36 18.44
C ASN A 3 -1.75 8.34 17.26
N PHE A 4 -2.52 9.41 17.07
CA PHE A 4 -3.51 9.44 16.00
C PHE A 4 -2.94 10.15 14.80
N ILE A 5 -2.80 9.40 13.72
CA ILE A 5 -2.41 9.92 12.42
C ILE A 5 -3.61 10.68 11.86
N THR A 6 -3.46 11.97 11.63
CA THR A 6 -4.54 12.82 11.09
C THR A 6 -4.02 13.66 9.94
N ASN A 7 -4.93 14.16 9.10
CA ASN A 7 -4.65 15.24 8.16
C ASN A 7 -4.79 16.61 8.86
N ASP A 8 -4.46 16.69 10.15
CA ASP A 8 -4.48 17.92 10.93
C ASP A 8 -3.07 18.54 10.89
N ASP A 9 -2.97 19.87 10.89
CA ASP A 9 -1.71 20.60 10.61
C ASP A 9 -0.56 20.26 11.57
N ALA A 10 -0.87 19.65 12.72
CA ALA A 10 0.07 19.37 13.79
C ALA A 10 0.85 18.04 13.65
N ASP A 11 0.25 16.97 13.09
CA ASP A 11 0.82 15.60 13.14
C ASP A 11 0.55 14.77 11.85
N ASP A 12 1.42 14.94 10.85
CA ASP A 12 1.37 14.29 9.54
C ASP A 12 1.80 12.79 9.57
N LEU A 13 0.97 11.91 9.02
CA LEU A 13 1.22 10.48 8.78
C LEU A 13 2.64 10.21 8.26
N LYS A 14 3.08 11.04 7.31
CA LYS A 14 4.39 10.96 6.68
C LYS A 14 5.51 11.05 7.70
N LYS A 15 5.45 12.02 8.62
CA LYS A 15 6.48 12.21 9.66
C LYS A 15 6.59 10.98 10.54
N ARG A 16 5.45 10.39 10.91
CA ARG A 16 5.41 9.18 11.74
C ARG A 16 5.98 7.97 11.00
N LEU A 17 5.61 7.77 9.74
CA LEU A 17 6.13 6.66 8.92
C LEU A 17 7.66 6.75 8.77
N ILE A 18 8.20 7.95 8.51
CA ILE A 18 9.66 8.16 8.42
C ILE A 18 10.36 7.79 9.73
N GLN A 19 9.85 8.25 10.88
CA GLN A 19 10.43 7.91 12.19
C GLN A 19 10.41 6.40 12.49
N LEU A 20 9.37 5.70 12.04
CA LEU A 20 9.24 4.26 12.23
C LEU A 20 10.22 3.51 11.34
N ILE A 21 10.33 3.87 10.06
CA ILE A 21 11.28 3.27 9.12
C ILE A 21 12.72 3.37 9.65
N GLN A 22 13.09 4.53 10.19
CA GLN A 22 14.41 4.78 10.78
C GLN A 22 14.78 3.89 11.96
N LYS A 23 13.79 3.29 12.64
CA LYS A 23 14.01 2.53 13.89
C LYS A 23 13.60 1.06 13.77
N SER A 24 13.27 0.60 12.56
CA SER A 24 12.68 -0.71 12.34
C SER A 24 13.50 -1.51 11.32
N GLU A 25 13.69 -2.79 11.61
CA GLU A 25 14.29 -3.75 10.69
C GLU A 25 13.29 -4.21 9.62
N GLU A 26 11.99 -4.23 9.94
CA GLU A 26 10.92 -4.66 9.03
C GLU A 26 9.62 -3.87 9.30
N LEU A 27 8.91 -3.49 8.25
CA LEU A 27 7.55 -2.94 8.28
C LEU A 27 6.63 -3.75 7.38
N LYS A 28 5.43 -4.03 7.89
CA LYS A 28 4.38 -4.77 7.19
C LYS A 28 3.12 -3.92 7.08
N PHE A 29 2.60 -3.79 5.88
CA PHE A 29 1.39 -3.04 5.55
C PHE A 29 0.36 -3.99 4.99
N LEU A 30 -0.87 -3.86 5.46
CA LEU A 30 -2.04 -4.51 4.89
C LEU A 30 -2.98 -3.40 4.47
N VAL A 31 -3.29 -3.32 3.18
CA VAL A 31 -4.02 -2.20 2.61
C VAL A 31 -5.12 -2.71 1.69
N GLY A 32 -6.27 -2.03 1.72
CA GLY A 32 -7.35 -2.31 0.78
C GLY A 32 -6.91 -2.01 -0.65
N PHE A 33 -6.15 -0.93 -0.80
CA PHE A 33 -5.50 -0.55 -2.02
C PHE A 33 -4.22 0.18 -1.69
N PHE A 34 -3.27 0.13 -2.59
CA PHE A 34 -2.01 0.79 -2.44
C PHE A 34 -1.78 1.67 -3.64
N TYR A 35 -1.17 2.83 -3.45
CA TYR A 35 -0.77 3.70 -4.55
C TYR A 35 0.71 4.00 -4.35
N PHE A 36 1.54 3.86 -5.39
CA PHE A 36 2.96 4.13 -5.22
C PHE A 36 3.28 5.61 -5.12
N SER A 37 2.37 6.55 -5.45
CA SER A 37 2.59 7.94 -5.01
C SER A 37 2.99 7.95 -3.56
N GLY A 38 2.28 7.18 -2.72
CA GLY A 38 2.53 6.95 -1.29
C GLY A 38 3.93 6.46 -0.91
N ILE A 39 4.68 5.84 -1.84
CA ILE A 39 6.07 5.44 -1.60
C ILE A 39 7.01 6.66 -1.57
N ARG A 40 6.69 7.74 -2.28
CA ARG A 40 7.51 8.95 -2.28
C ARG A 40 7.62 9.57 -0.88
N GLU A 41 6.57 9.43 -0.09
CA GLU A 41 6.50 9.86 1.30
C GLU A 41 7.40 9.01 2.21
N LEU A 42 7.69 7.77 1.80
CA LEU A 42 8.52 6.82 2.52
C LEU A 42 10.00 6.86 2.09
N TYR A 43 10.28 7.44 0.92
CA TYR A 43 11.60 7.40 0.28
C TYR A 43 12.74 7.88 1.20
N GLU A 44 12.58 9.02 1.85
CA GLU A 44 13.62 9.55 2.75
C GLU A 44 13.84 8.66 3.98
N GLY A 45 12.77 8.05 4.51
CA GLY A 45 12.86 7.04 5.57
C GLY A 45 13.66 5.83 5.12
N LEU A 46 13.31 5.28 3.96
CA LEU A 46 13.97 4.12 3.37
C LEU A 46 15.45 4.37 3.04
N LYS A 47 15.78 5.56 2.52
CA LYS A 47 17.16 5.95 2.25
C LYS A 47 18.01 6.02 3.52
N SER A 48 17.40 6.45 4.63
CA SER A 48 18.08 6.55 5.93
C SER A 48 18.24 5.22 6.66
N ASN A 49 17.49 4.18 6.25
CA ASN A 49 17.61 2.82 6.78
C ASN A 49 17.49 1.79 5.63
N PRO A 50 18.57 1.61 4.85
CA PRO A 50 18.53 0.84 3.60
C PRO A 50 18.27 -0.66 3.79
N ASP A 51 18.51 -1.19 5.00
CA ASP A 51 18.31 -2.59 5.32
C ASP A 51 16.88 -2.91 5.78
N THR A 52 16.01 -1.90 5.92
CA THR A 52 14.62 -2.09 6.31
C THR A 52 13.83 -2.82 5.22
N ALA A 53 13.20 -3.94 5.59
CA ALA A 53 12.28 -4.65 4.71
C ALA A 53 10.86 -4.07 4.80
N ILE A 54 10.28 -3.67 3.66
CA ILE A 54 8.85 -3.31 3.55
C ILE A 54 8.09 -4.43 2.86
N LYS A 55 6.96 -4.85 3.46
CA LYS A 55 6.04 -5.82 2.88
C LYS A 55 4.65 -5.23 2.82
N VAL A 56 4.04 -5.21 1.64
CA VAL A 56 2.68 -4.68 1.44
C VAL A 56 1.80 -5.80 0.91
N LEU A 57 0.72 -6.11 1.62
CA LEU A 57 -0.33 -7.01 1.18
C LEU A 57 -1.54 -6.17 0.75
N VAL A 58 -1.93 -6.29 -0.52
CA VAL A 58 -2.99 -5.49 -1.14
C VAL A 58 -4.23 -6.35 -1.33
N GLY A 59 -5.34 -5.95 -0.72
CA GLY A 59 -6.56 -6.76 -0.62
C GLY A 59 -7.58 -6.56 -1.74
N LEU A 60 -7.54 -5.42 -2.44
CA LEU A 60 -8.35 -5.16 -3.61
C LEU A 60 -7.44 -4.79 -4.75
N ASN A 61 -7.73 -5.39 -5.89
CA ASN A 61 -7.11 -4.97 -7.12
C ASN A 61 -7.86 -3.72 -7.65
N VAL A 62 -7.57 -2.58 -7.04
CA VAL A 62 -8.12 -1.25 -7.41
C VAL A 62 -7.03 -0.23 -7.72
N ASP A 63 -5.79 -0.50 -7.29
CA ASP A 63 -4.58 0.20 -7.75
C ASP A 63 -4.47 0.02 -9.26
N ARG A 64 -4.14 1.07 -10.01
CA ARG A 64 -3.87 0.96 -11.44
C ARG A 64 -2.40 0.67 -11.69
N HIS A 65 -1.89 -0.42 -11.09
CA HIS A 65 -0.60 -1.02 -11.40
C HIS A 65 0.57 -0.02 -11.38
N ASN A 66 1.29 -0.04 -10.27
CA ASN A 66 2.48 0.76 -10.14
C ASN A 66 3.70 0.20 -10.85
N PHE A 67 3.73 0.38 -12.18
CA PHE A 67 4.90 0.31 -13.06
C PHE A 67 5.87 -0.88 -12.81
N GLY A 68 5.38 -2.01 -12.32
CA GLY A 68 6.15 -3.26 -12.24
C GLY A 68 7.26 -3.33 -11.18
N LEU A 69 7.19 -2.56 -10.09
CA LEU A 69 8.23 -2.57 -9.03
C LEU A 69 8.08 -3.70 -7.97
N ILE A 70 7.08 -4.57 -8.12
CA ILE A 70 6.89 -5.95 -7.59
C ILE A 70 5.46 -6.15 -7.03
N GLU A 71 4.70 -7.03 -7.69
CA GLU A 71 3.46 -7.65 -7.21
C GLU A 71 3.68 -9.17 -7.18
N PHE A 72 3.27 -9.86 -6.11
CA PHE A 72 3.26 -11.32 -6.08
C PHE A 72 1.85 -11.83 -6.37
N ALA A 73 1.78 -12.78 -7.30
CA ALA A 73 0.53 -13.34 -7.80
C ALA A 73 -0.20 -14.20 -6.76
N ASP A 74 -1.53 -14.27 -6.91
CA ASP A 74 -2.33 -15.35 -6.32
C ASP A 74 -1.71 -16.71 -6.68
N ASN A 75 -1.29 -17.47 -5.67
CA ASN A 75 -0.74 -18.83 -5.84
C ASN A 75 -1.86 -19.89 -5.89
N GLU A 76 -3.10 -19.46 -6.12
CA GLU A 76 -4.26 -20.33 -6.16
C GLU A 76 -4.48 -20.84 -7.60
N GLN A 77 -4.56 -22.17 -7.75
CA GLN A 77 -5.20 -22.78 -8.91
C GLN A 77 -6.73 -22.58 -8.82
N LEU A 78 -7.17 -21.32 -8.74
CA LEU A 78 -8.59 -20.97 -8.83
C LEU A 78 -9.13 -21.44 -10.17
N SER A 79 -10.41 -21.83 -10.18
CA SER A 79 -11.15 -22.05 -11.41
C SER A 79 -11.39 -20.74 -12.16
N ASP A 80 -11.65 -20.86 -13.45
CA ASP A 80 -11.80 -19.70 -14.35
C ASP A 80 -12.98 -18.81 -13.96
N GLU A 81 -14.03 -19.34 -13.36
CA GLU A 81 -15.24 -18.57 -13.01
C GLU A 81 -15.09 -17.80 -11.68
N GLU A 82 -14.32 -18.34 -10.75
CA GLU A 82 -14.12 -17.76 -9.43
C GLU A 82 -13.08 -16.62 -9.44
N LYS A 83 -12.06 -16.75 -10.30
CA LYS A 83 -11.17 -15.64 -10.69
C LYS A 83 -11.98 -14.51 -11.33
N THR A 84 -12.93 -14.89 -12.19
CA THR A 84 -13.76 -13.96 -12.94
C THR A 84 -14.69 -13.16 -12.02
N TYR A 85 -15.30 -13.78 -11.01
CA TYR A 85 -16.15 -13.06 -10.05
C TYR A 85 -15.35 -12.12 -9.11
N LYS A 86 -14.22 -12.58 -8.56
CA LYS A 86 -13.37 -11.79 -7.64
C LYS A 86 -12.86 -10.50 -8.29
N PHE A 87 -12.54 -10.61 -9.57
CA PHE A 87 -12.07 -9.53 -10.41
C PHE A 87 -13.15 -8.49 -10.70
N PHE A 88 -14.38 -8.90 -11.03
CA PHE A 88 -15.43 -7.92 -11.36
C PHE A 88 -15.95 -7.11 -10.15
N GLU A 89 -15.72 -7.59 -8.93
CA GLU A 89 -16.02 -6.83 -7.72
C GLU A 89 -14.94 -5.81 -7.33
N SER A 90 -13.65 -6.06 -7.61
CA SER A 90 -12.61 -5.02 -7.46
C SER A 90 -12.79 -3.90 -8.50
N ILE A 91 -13.26 -4.26 -9.70
CA ILE A 91 -13.61 -3.35 -10.80
C ILE A 91 -14.72 -2.36 -10.41
N LYS A 92 -15.80 -2.80 -9.78
CA LYS A 92 -16.89 -1.89 -9.37
C LYS A 92 -16.47 -0.89 -8.29
N LYS A 93 -15.43 -1.25 -7.52
CA LYS A 93 -14.94 -0.51 -6.36
C LYS A 93 -13.99 0.62 -6.70
N SER A 94 -13.18 0.47 -7.76
CA SER A 94 -12.34 1.57 -8.23
C SER A 94 -13.13 2.60 -9.07
N LEU A 95 -14.26 2.19 -9.66
CA LEU A 95 -15.02 2.99 -10.63
C LEU A 95 -16.05 3.98 -10.05
N ASN A 96 -16.31 3.95 -8.74
CA ASN A 96 -17.13 4.96 -8.07
C ASN A 96 -16.27 5.86 -7.18
N THR A 97 -15.00 6.04 -7.57
CA THR A 97 -13.95 6.68 -6.79
C THR A 97 -13.11 7.56 -7.73
N GLU A 98 -12.91 8.83 -7.38
CA GLU A 98 -12.04 9.75 -8.12
C GLU A 98 -10.71 9.90 -7.38
N ASN A 99 -9.59 9.65 -8.07
CA ASN A 99 -8.19 9.68 -7.59
C ASN A 99 -7.71 8.39 -6.88
N PHE A 100 -6.46 7.93 -6.98
CA PHE A 100 -5.29 7.97 -7.90
C PHE A 100 -4.20 7.28 -7.05
N ASP A 101 -3.46 6.27 -7.49
CA ASP A 101 -2.84 6.01 -8.78
C ASP A 101 -3.06 4.58 -9.29
#